data_AF-A0A6C0QZN5-F1
#
_entry.id   AF-A0A6C0QZN5-F1
#
_cell.length_a   1.000
_cell.length_b   1.000
_cell.length_c   1.000
_cell.angle_alpha   90.00
_cell.angle_beta   90.00
_cell.angle_gamma   90.00
#
_symmetry.space_group_name_H-M   'P 1'
#
loop_
_entity.id
_entity.type
_entity.pdbx_description
1 polymer ?
#
loop_
_entity_poly.entity_id
_entity_poly.type
_entity_poly.pdbx_seq_one_letter_code
_entity_poly.pdbx_strand_id
1 'polypeptide(L)' 'MVNIYRGTLVLNELGRYEIDGTSIYFTSGDQIEYLVNKVWKISRVEHNGEDYYLVADPGLKMLGLTARARI' A
#
# COMPACT_ATOMS: atom_id res chain seq x y z
N MET A 1 10.44 -11.78 -15.20
CA MET A 1 10.94 -10.44 -14.89
C MET A 1 9.95 -9.84 -13.90
N VAL A 2 10.39 -9.45 -12.70
CA VAL A 2 9.48 -8.87 -11.69
C VAL A 2 9.41 -7.38 -11.92
N ASN A 3 8.19 -6.84 -12.10
CA ASN A 3 7.99 -5.40 -12.21
C ASN A 3 7.85 -4.81 -10.81
N ILE A 4 8.54 -3.70 -10.56
CA ILE A 4 8.45 -2.97 -9.29
C ILE A 4 7.79 -1.63 -9.56
N TYR A 5 6.59 -1.46 -9.03
CA TYR A 5 5.90 -0.17 -9.02
C TYR A 5 6.16 0.48 -7.67
N ARG A 6 6.55 1.76 -7.65
CA ARG A 6 6.89 2.51 -6.43
C ARG A 6 6.34 3.92 -6.54
N GLY A 7 5.76 4.41 -5.45
CA GLY A 7 5.22 5.76 -5.39
C GLY A 7 4.53 6.02 -4.07
N THR A 8 3.85 7.16 -4.00
CA THR A 8 3.02 7.54 -2.86
C THR A 8 1.68 6.84 -2.98
N LEU A 9 1.12 6.36 -1.86
CA LEU A 9 -0.22 5.81 -1.82
C LEU A 9 -1.25 6.93 -1.81
N VAL A 10 -2.21 6.87 -2.74
CA VAL A 10 -3.39 7.73 -2.81
C VAL A 10 -4.65 6.89 -2.78
N LEU A 11 -5.76 7.44 -2.29
CA LEU A 11 -7.06 6.77 -2.36
C LEU A 11 -7.72 7.12 -3.70
N ASN A 12 -8.04 6.11 -4.50
CA ASN A 12 -8.67 6.33 -5.80
C ASN A 12 -10.20 6.42 -5.71
N GLU A 13 -10.84 6.70 -6.84
CA GLU A 13 -12.30 6.87 -6.94
C GLU A 13 -13.09 5.60 -6.57
N LEU A 14 -12.44 4.43 -6.56
CA LEU A 14 -13.05 3.15 -6.14
C LEU A 14 -12.85 2.85 -4.64
N GLY A 15 -12.28 3.79 -3.89
CA GLY A 15 -11.99 3.63 -2.46
C GLY A 15 -10.85 2.65 -2.17
N ARG A 16 -9.93 2.43 -3.13
CA ARG A 16 -8.75 1.57 -2.96
C ARG A 16 -7.49 2.41 -2.91
N TYR A 17 -6.53 2.00 -2.10
CA TYR A 17 -5.21 2.61 -2.16
C TYR A 17 -4.48 2.16 -3.43
N GLU A 18 -3.91 3.12 -4.15
CA GLU A 18 -3.09 2.88 -5.33
C GLU A 18 -1.79 3.66 -5.28
N ILE A 19 -0.80 3.19 -6.04
CA ILE A 19 0.44 3.93 -6.26
C ILE A 19 0.12 5.07 -7.23
N ASP A 20 0.30 6.31 -6.76
CA ASP A 20 0.04 7.53 -7.51
C ASP A 20 0.70 7.53 -8.89
N GLY A 21 -0.07 7.95 -9.90
CA GLY A 21 0.34 7.93 -11.31
C GLY A 21 0.38 6.54 -11.95
N THR A 22 -0.15 5.50 -11.30
CA THR A 22 -0.22 4.13 -11.85
C THR A 22 -1.62 3.54 -11.69
N SER A 23 -1.87 2.38 -12.30
CA SER A 23 -3.10 1.58 -12.10
C SER A 23 -2.95 0.48 -11.04
N ILE A 24 -1.85 0.48 -10.27
CA ILE A 24 -1.57 -0.54 -9.28
C ILE A 24 -2.22 -0.15 -7.95
N TYR A 25 -3.33 -0.82 -7.67
CA TYR A 25 -4.07 -0.70 -6.42
C TYR A 25 -3.92 -1.95 -5.55
N PHE A 26 -4.26 -1.81 -4.28
CA PHE A 26 -4.22 -2.88 -3.28
C PHE A 26 -5.61 -3.21 -2.76
N THR A 27 -5.80 -4.47 -2.43
CA THR A 27 -6.98 -5.07 -1.80
C THR A 27 -6.55 -5.99 -0.66
N SER A 28 -7.52 -6.47 0.11
CA SER A 28 -7.25 -7.42 1.20
C SER A 28 -6.54 -8.66 0.68
N GLY A 29 -5.44 -9.03 1.31
CA GLY A 29 -4.59 -10.14 0.89
C GLY A 29 -3.33 -9.73 0.14
N ASP A 30 -3.30 -8.54 -0.47
CA ASP A 30 -2.17 -8.10 -1.29
C ASP A 30 -0.93 -7.82 -0.45
N GLN A 31 0.23 -8.25 -0.95
CA GLN A 31 1.51 -7.94 -0.35
C GLN A 31 1.95 -6.52 -0.76
N ILE A 32 2.46 -5.77 0.22
CA ILE A 32 2.94 -4.41 0.02
C ILE A 32 4.24 -4.21 0.80
N GLU A 33 5.15 -3.42 0.23
CA GLU A 33 6.28 -2.88 0.97
C GLU A 33 6.11 -1.37 1.16
N TYR A 34 6.39 -0.85 2.35
CA TYR A 34 6.22 0.57 2.69
C TYR A 34 7.46 1.10 3.41
N LEU A 35 7.72 2.40 3.24
CA LEU A 35 8.92 3.06 3.74
C LEU A 35 8.61 3.82 5.04
N VAL A 36 9.25 3.42 6.14
CA VAL A 36 9.18 4.12 7.44
C VAL A 36 10.60 4.29 7.96
N ASN A 37 10.95 5.50 8.41
CA ASN A 37 12.29 5.81 8.94
C ASN A 37 13.43 5.35 8.01
N LYS A 38 13.25 5.52 6.69
CA LYS A 38 14.19 5.08 5.63
C LYS A 38 14.41 3.56 5.53
N VAL A 39 13.57 2.75 6.17
CA VAL A 39 13.59 1.29 6.11
C VAL A 39 12.33 0.78 5.42
N TRP A 40 12.51 -0.14 4.46
CA TRP A 40 11.40 -0.85 3.83
C TRP A 40 10.92 -1.97 4.74
N LYS A 41 9.62 -1.97 5.05
CA LYS A 41 8.95 -3.04 5.75
C LYS A 41 7.99 -3.76 4.80
N ILE A 42 7.84 -5.07 4.98
CA ILE A 42 6.85 -5.89 4.26
C ILE A 42 5.59 -5.97 5.14
N SER A 43 4.42 -5.84 4.51
CA SER A 43 3.13 -6.10 5.13
C SER A 43 2.19 -6.79 4.13
N ARG A 44 1.04 -7.20 4.66
CA ARG A 44 -0.17 -7.46 3.89
C ARG A 44 -1.16 -6.32 4.09
N VAL A 45 -1.93 -6.01 3.06
CA VAL A 45 -3.07 -5.09 3.14
C VAL A 45 -4.30 -5.87 3.58
N GLU A 46 -5.08 -5.30 4.49
CA GLU A 46 -6.37 -5.83 4.93
C GLU A 46 -7.38 -4.68 5.07
N HIS A 47 -8.66 -5.01 5.20
CA HIS A 47 -9.73 -4.05 5.39
C HIS A 47 -10.51 -4.38 6.67
N ASN A 48 -10.77 -3.40 7.53
CA ASN A 48 -11.44 -3.63 8.82
C ASN A 48 -12.94 -3.27 8.84
N GLY A 49 -13.48 -2.83 7.69
CA GLY A 49 -14.86 -2.34 7.56
C GLY A 49 -14.96 -0.82 7.50
N GLU A 50 -13.90 -0.10 7.85
CA GLU A 50 -13.82 1.37 7.78
C GLU A 50 -12.75 1.84 6.78
N ASP A 51 -11.57 1.24 6.80
CA ASP A 51 -10.44 1.61 5.94
C ASP A 51 -9.53 0.39 5.68
N TYR A 52 -8.65 0.52 4.69
CA TYR A 52 -7.53 -0.40 4.52
C TYR A 52 -6.40 -0.08 5.51
N TYR A 53 -5.71 -1.13 5.95
CA TYR A 53 -4.59 -1.02 6.88
C TYR A 53 -3.46 -2.00 6.55
N LEU A 54 -2.28 -1.69 7.07
CA LEU A 54 -1.11 -2.55 7.02
C LEU A 54 -1.10 -3.47 8.24
N VAL A 55 -1.20 -4.79 8.04
CA VAL A 55 -1.16 -5.78 9.13
C VAL A 55 0.07 -5.60 10.03
N ALA A 56 1.23 -5.24 9.46
CA ALA A 56 2.47 -5.07 10.23
C ALA A 56 2.48 -3.81 11.11
N ASP A 57 1.70 -2.78 10.79
CA ASP A 57 1.58 -1.53 11.56
C ASP A 57 0.12 -0.97 11.45
N PRO A 58 -0.89 -1.58 12.10
CA PRO A 58 -2.31 -1.25 11.84
C PRO A 58 -2.73 0.19 12.17
N GLY A 59 -1.98 0.87 13.03
CA GLY A 59 -2.21 2.29 13.37
C GLY A 59 -1.58 3.28 12.39
N LEU A 60 -0.73 2.83 11.46
CA LEU A 60 -0.10 3.69 10.48
C LEU A 60 -1.06 3.95 9.31
N LYS A 61 -1.35 5.22 9.06
CA LYS A 61 -2.20 5.62 7.93
C LYS A 61 -1.52 5.29 6.61
N MET A 62 -2.24 4.61 5.72
CA MET A 62 -1.73 4.23 4.40
C MET A 62 -1.63 5.44 3.46
N LEU A 63 -2.58 6.38 3.53
CA LEU A 63 -2.58 7.59 2.72
C LEU A 63 -1.26 8.37 2.87
N GLY A 64 -0.61 8.65 1.74
CA GLY A 64 0.63 9.43 1.70
C GLY A 64 1.89 8.62 1.99
N LEU A 65 1.81 7.33 2.34
CA LEU A 65 3.01 6.50 2.49
C LEU A 65 3.69 6.27 1.14
N THR A 66 5.02 6.30 1.14
CA THR A 66 5.77 5.73 0.03
C THR A 66 5.71 4.21 0.12
N ALA A 67 5.19 3.57 -0.92
CA ALA A 67 5.05 2.13 -1.02
C ALA A 67 5.65 1.59 -2.33
N ARG A 68 5.80 0.26 -2.39
CA ARG A 68 6.09 -0.47 -3.63
C ARG A 68 5.38 -1.82 -3.67
N ALA A 69 4.97 -2.20 -4.88
CA ALA A 69 4.40 -3.49 -5.22
C ALA A 69 5.36 -4.26 -6.13
N ARG A 70 5.39 -5.59 -5.97
CA ARG A 70 6.14 -6.52 -6.83
C ARG A 70 5.15 -7.45 -7.49
N ILE A 71 5.04 -7.36 -8.82
CA ILE A 71 4.06 -8.09 -9.64
C ILE A 71 4.78 -8.77 -10.81
#